data_AF-E1GUE6-F1
#
_entry.id   AF-E1GUE6-F1
#
_cell.length_a   1.000
_cell.length_b   1.000
_cell.length_c   1.000
_cell.angle_alpha   90.00
_cell.angle_beta   90.00
_cell.angle_gamma   90.00
#
_symmetry.space_group_name_H-M   'P 1'
#
loop_
_entity.id
_entity.type
_entity.pdbx_description
1 polymer ?
#
loop_
_entity_poly.entity_id
_entity_poly.type
_entity_poly.pdbx_seq_one_letter_code
_entity_poly.pdbx_strand_id
1 'polypeptide(L)'
;MIILLILSVLLSIPVTLLAIRKAKELPDSVSSFSYYIGDVLFSLWIASVASLLLFPMLHALPTSLVFVGGLVSAGLLMVAASPYYRTEWKVIHYFGGYLFGVGSQIVVAILEPWLLCLWTVFPFIFIKHEWRENATFISEAICVLSLVASIAIKLY
;
A
#
# COMPACT_ATOMS: atom_id res chain seq x y z
N MET A 1 3.34 7.84 -17.76
CA MET A 1 3.13 6.85 -16.68
C MET A 1 3.95 7.15 -15.44
N ILE A 2 5.26 7.41 -15.57
CA ILE A 2 6.11 7.74 -14.43
C ILE A 2 5.62 8.93 -13.59
N ILE A 3 5.05 9.96 -14.24
CA ILE A 3 4.46 11.12 -13.53
C ILE A 3 3.34 10.69 -12.57
N LEU A 4 2.45 9.77 -12.99
CA LEU A 4 1.36 9.29 -12.14
C LEU A 4 1.90 8.49 -10.95
N LEU A 5 2.95 7.68 -11.18
CA LEU A 5 3.64 6.97 -10.12
C LEU A 5 4.26 7.94 -9.10
N ILE A 6 4.96 8.98 -9.56
CA ILE A 6 5.54 10.03 -8.69
C ILE A 6 4.44 10.73 -7.91
N LEU A 7 3.32 11.10 -8.54
CA LEU A 7 2.19 11.72 -7.87
C LEU A 7 1.59 10.84 -6.77
N SER A 8 1.50 9.52 -6.98
CA SER A 8 1.00 8.59 -5.95
C SER A 8 1.85 8.59 -4.67
N VAL A 9 3.17 8.71 -4.84
CA VAL A 9 4.13 8.80 -3.72
C VAL A 9 4.05 10.17 -3.07
N LEU A 10 4.10 11.24 -3.86
CA LEU A 10 4.06 12.62 -3.36
C LEU A 10 2.76 12.94 -2.62
N LEU A 11 1.63 12.39 -3.06
CA LEU A 11 0.33 12.53 -2.38
C LEU A 11 0.34 11.87 -0.98
N SER A 12 1.07 10.77 -0.83
CA SER A 12 1.10 9.97 0.40
C SER A 12 1.94 10.61 1.50
N ILE A 13 2.96 11.40 1.15
CA ILE A 13 3.84 12.09 2.12
C ILE A 13 3.06 13.02 3.06
N PRO A 14 2.32 14.05 2.60
CA PRO A 14 1.67 15.00 3.49
C PRO A 14 0.59 14.34 4.36
N VAL A 15 -0.15 13.36 3.82
CA VAL A 15 -1.20 12.64 4.57
C VAL A 15 -0.58 11.79 5.67
N THR A 16 0.51 11.07 5.35
CA THR A 16 1.26 10.27 6.34
C THR A 16 1.85 11.15 7.44
N LEU A 17 2.47 12.28 7.08
CA LEU A 17 3.02 13.22 8.06
C LEU A 17 1.93 13.81 8.97
N LEU A 18 0.76 14.15 8.41
CA LEU A 18 -0.38 14.62 9.19
C LEU A 18 -0.86 13.55 10.16
N ALA A 19 -0.99 12.30 9.70
CA ALA A 19 -1.46 11.19 10.52
C ALA A 19 -0.51 10.88 11.67
N ILE A 20 0.80 10.78 11.40
CA ILE A 20 1.83 10.55 12.43
C ILE A 20 1.82 11.69 13.47
N ARG A 21 1.73 12.95 13.03
CA ARG A 21 1.66 14.10 13.95
C ARG A 21 0.44 14.04 14.86
N LYS A 22 -0.70 13.59 14.34
CA LYS A 22 -1.93 13.43 15.14
C LYS A 22 -1.90 12.21 16.06
N ALA A 23 -1.30 11.11 15.62
CA ALA A 23 -1.16 9.89 16.41
C ALA A 23 -0.21 10.06 17.60
N LYS A 24 0.81 10.93 17.48
CA LYS A 24 1.90 11.12 18.47
C LYS A 24 2.73 9.85 18.77
N GLU A 25 2.44 8.78 18.05
CA GLU A 25 3.15 7.51 18.09
C GLU A 25 3.21 6.96 16.66
N LEU A 26 4.04 5.94 16.48
CA LEU A 26 4.18 5.26 15.21
C LEU A 26 3.00 4.27 15.11
N PRO A 27 2.23 4.28 14.01
CA PRO A 27 1.01 3.50 13.91
C PRO A 27 1.27 1.99 13.80
N ASP A 28 0.28 1.20 14.21
CA ASP A 28 0.22 -0.24 13.95
C ASP A 28 0.11 -0.56 12.45
N SER A 29 -0.63 0.25 11.67
CA SER A 29 -0.86 0.10 10.23
C SER A 29 -1.17 1.43 9.55
N VAL A 30 -0.99 1.52 8.24
CA VAL A 30 -1.44 2.67 7.43
C VAL A 30 -2.95 2.84 7.57
N SER A 31 -3.70 1.75 7.63
CA SER A 31 -5.16 1.79 7.79
C SER A 31 -5.62 2.44 9.10
N SER A 32 -4.81 2.45 10.16
CA SER A 32 -5.19 3.15 11.41
C SER A 32 -5.17 4.67 11.30
N PHE A 33 -4.58 5.23 10.23
CA PHE A 33 -4.64 6.66 9.95
C PHE A 33 -6.08 7.18 9.87
N SER A 34 -7.02 6.37 9.40
CA SER A 34 -8.46 6.70 9.38
C SER A 34 -9.00 7.20 10.73
N TYR A 35 -8.52 6.66 11.87
CA TYR A 35 -8.95 7.06 13.21
C TYR A 35 -8.35 8.39 13.68
N TYR A 36 -7.27 8.86 13.05
CA TYR A 36 -6.59 10.11 13.42
C TYR A 36 -6.93 11.26 12.48
N ILE A 37 -7.03 10.99 11.18
CA ILE A 37 -7.26 12.02 10.15
C ILE A 37 -8.72 12.11 9.67
N GLY A 38 -9.56 11.13 10.04
CA GLY A 38 -10.95 11.03 9.61
C GLY A 38 -11.13 10.12 8.39
N ASP A 39 -12.30 9.49 8.30
CA ASP A 39 -12.70 8.57 7.23
C ASP A 39 -12.68 9.20 5.85
N VAL A 40 -13.25 10.40 5.69
CA VAL A 40 -13.37 11.04 4.37
C VAL A 40 -11.99 11.29 3.77
N LEU A 41 -11.07 11.87 4.54
CA LEU A 41 -9.72 12.17 4.07
C LEU A 41 -8.92 10.89 3.78
N PHE A 42 -9.00 9.90 4.68
CA PHE A 42 -8.35 8.61 4.47
C PHE A 42 -8.86 7.91 3.20
N SER A 43 -10.18 7.85 3.03
CA SER A 43 -10.82 7.16 1.90
C SER A 43 -10.47 7.83 0.57
N LEU A 44 -10.53 9.17 0.51
CA LEU A 44 -10.12 9.94 -0.66
C LEU A 44 -8.64 9.74 -0.99
N TRP A 45 -7.78 9.70 0.02
CA TRP A 45 -6.35 9.47 -0.16
C TRP A 45 -6.08 8.07 -0.73
N ILE A 46 -6.60 7.01 -0.11
CA ILE A 46 -6.38 5.63 -0.58
C ILE A 46 -6.98 5.42 -1.97
N ALA A 47 -8.18 5.97 -2.25
CA ALA A 47 -8.79 5.87 -3.58
C ALA A 47 -7.97 6.61 -4.65
N SER A 48 -7.39 7.75 -4.30
CA SER A 48 -6.48 8.49 -5.18
C SER A 48 -5.21 7.70 -5.46
N VAL A 49 -4.59 7.10 -4.44
CA VAL A 49 -3.43 6.22 -4.61
C VAL A 49 -3.77 5.02 -5.48
N ALA A 50 -4.91 4.37 -5.24
CA ALA A 50 -5.40 3.24 -6.05
C ALA A 50 -5.52 3.59 -7.53
N SER A 51 -6.07 4.77 -7.83
CA SER A 51 -6.26 5.28 -9.18
C SER A 51 -4.95 5.69 -9.85
N LEU A 52 -4.07 6.37 -9.11
CA LEU A 52 -2.78 6.85 -9.62
C LEU A 52 -1.81 5.70 -9.89
N LEU A 53 -1.86 4.62 -9.10
CA LEU A 53 -1.04 3.41 -9.30
C LEU A 53 -1.58 2.50 -10.41
N LEU A 54 -2.89 2.49 -10.66
CA LEU A 54 -3.51 1.59 -11.64
C LEU A 54 -2.88 1.74 -13.02
N PHE A 55 -2.85 2.95 -13.58
CA PHE A 55 -2.38 3.15 -14.95
C PHE A 55 -0.89 2.82 -15.15
N PRO A 56 0.04 3.23 -14.26
CA PRO A 56 1.41 2.74 -14.26
C PRO A 56 1.52 1.20 -14.23
N MET A 57 0.75 0.52 -13.37
CA MET A 57 0.74 -0.95 -13.31
C MET A 57 0.25 -1.59 -14.61
N LEU A 58 -0.87 -1.12 -15.16
CA LEU A 58 -1.43 -1.66 -16.40
C LEU A 58 -0.46 -1.48 -17.59
N HIS A 59 0.35 -0.43 -17.57
CA HIS A 59 1.34 -0.18 -18.61
C HIS A 59 2.62 -1.01 -18.43
N ALA A 60 3.06 -1.22 -17.19
CA ALA A 60 4.28 -1.97 -16.90
C ALA A 60 4.10 -3.49 -17.05
N LEU A 61 2.90 -4.01 -16.77
CA LEU A 61 2.60 -5.44 -16.81
C LEU A 61 2.47 -5.97 -18.25
N PRO A 62 2.83 -7.25 -18.48
CA PRO A 62 2.48 -7.94 -19.72
C PRO A 62 0.96 -7.92 -19.97
N THR A 63 0.54 -7.79 -21.23
CA THR A 63 -0.89 -7.67 -21.60
C THR A 63 -1.77 -8.80 -21.07
N SER A 64 -1.26 -10.03 -20.96
CA SER A 64 -1.99 -11.17 -20.41
C SER A 64 -2.20 -11.11 -18.89
N LEU A 65 -1.46 -10.24 -18.18
CA LEU A 65 -1.42 -10.16 -16.72
C LEU A 65 -1.89 -8.81 -16.17
N VAL A 66 -2.34 -7.89 -17.04
CA VAL A 66 -2.86 -6.56 -16.62
C VAL A 66 -4.01 -6.64 -15.62
N PHE A 67 -4.80 -7.73 -15.65
CA PHE A 67 -5.88 -7.95 -14.69
C PHE A 67 -5.37 -7.98 -13.23
N VAL A 68 -4.12 -8.40 -13.00
CA VAL A 68 -3.49 -8.40 -11.66
C VAL A 68 -3.37 -6.98 -11.13
N GLY A 69 -2.95 -6.02 -11.96
CA GLY A 69 -2.90 -4.59 -11.58
C GLY A 69 -4.30 -4.03 -11.25
N GLY A 70 -5.32 -4.50 -11.96
CA GLY A 70 -6.73 -4.20 -11.65
C GLY A 70 -7.15 -4.73 -10.27
N LEU A 71 -6.81 -5.97 -9.94
CA LEU A 71 -7.09 -6.58 -8.62
C LEU A 71 -6.39 -5.83 -7.48
N VAL A 72 -5.14 -5.41 -7.68
CA VAL A 72 -4.39 -4.61 -6.70
C VAL A 72 -5.09 -3.28 -6.42
N SER A 73 -5.53 -2.58 -7.47
CA SER A 73 -6.27 -1.32 -7.32
C SER A 73 -7.65 -1.55 -6.66
N ALA A 74 -8.36 -2.62 -7.03
CA ALA A 74 -9.61 -3.00 -6.40
C ALA A 74 -9.45 -3.27 -4.90
N GLY A 75 -8.36 -3.94 -4.49
CA GLY A 75 -8.03 -4.15 -3.07
C GLY A 75 -7.90 -2.84 -2.30
N LEU A 76 -7.19 -1.85 -2.85
CA LEU A 76 -7.09 -0.52 -2.23
C LEU A 76 -8.43 0.22 -2.20
N LEU A 77 -9.26 0.10 -3.24
CA LEU A 77 -10.60 0.71 -3.23
C LEU A 77 -11.52 0.08 -2.18
N MET A 78 -11.39 -1.21 -1.91
CA MET A 78 -12.10 -1.87 -0.80
C MET A 78 -11.62 -1.33 0.56
N VAL A 79 -10.31 -1.13 0.74
CA VAL A 79 -9.75 -0.48 1.94
C VAL A 79 -10.26 0.95 2.08
N ALA A 80 -10.30 1.72 1.00
CA ALA A 80 -10.84 3.08 0.98
C ALA A 80 -12.34 3.10 1.33
N ALA A 81 -13.12 2.12 0.88
CA ALA A 81 -14.55 2.03 1.18
C ALA A 81 -14.86 1.57 2.61
N SER A 82 -13.86 1.12 3.36
CA SER A 82 -14.02 0.55 4.71
C SER A 82 -13.03 1.14 5.72
N PRO A 83 -13.02 2.48 5.92
CA PRO A 83 -12.04 3.16 6.76
C PRO A 83 -12.10 2.72 8.24
N TYR A 84 -13.30 2.51 8.80
CA TYR A 84 -13.49 2.14 10.20
C TYR A 84 -13.48 0.63 10.47
N TYR A 85 -12.46 -0.06 9.97
CA TYR A 85 -12.32 -1.52 10.03
C TYR A 85 -12.31 -2.14 11.45
N ARG A 86 -12.14 -1.37 12.53
CA ARG A 86 -12.18 -1.89 13.91
C ARG A 86 -13.63 -2.06 14.39
N THR A 87 -14.58 -1.36 13.78
CA THR A 87 -16.00 -1.36 14.16
C THR A 87 -16.90 -1.86 13.05
N GLU A 88 -16.63 -1.49 11.79
CA GLU A 88 -17.52 -1.71 10.65
C GLU A 88 -16.78 -2.29 9.44
N TRP A 89 -17.49 -3.02 8.57
CA TRP A 89 -16.98 -3.49 7.27
C TRP A 89 -15.63 -4.24 7.31
N LYS A 90 -15.29 -4.85 8.45
CA LYS A 90 -14.08 -5.65 8.71
C LYS A 90 -13.68 -6.57 7.57
N VAL A 91 -14.64 -7.36 7.10
CA VAL A 91 -14.40 -8.39 6.08
C VAL A 91 -13.93 -7.75 4.78
N ILE A 92 -14.58 -6.65 4.36
CA ILE A 92 -14.22 -5.93 3.14
C ILE A 92 -12.82 -5.31 3.29
N HIS A 93 -12.54 -4.69 4.44
CA HIS A 93 -11.25 -4.07 4.68
C HIS A 93 -10.10 -5.07 4.62
N TYR A 94 -10.20 -6.16 5.39
CA TYR A 94 -9.13 -7.15 5.44
C TYR A 94 -8.98 -7.89 4.11
N PHE A 95 -10.09 -8.24 3.45
CA PHE A 95 -10.02 -8.83 2.11
C PHE A 95 -9.33 -7.89 1.12
N GLY A 96 -9.69 -6.60 1.13
CA GLY A 96 -9.04 -5.57 0.31
C GLY A 96 -7.55 -5.43 0.61
N GLY A 97 -7.19 -5.38 1.89
CA GLY A 97 -5.81 -5.30 2.36
C GLY A 97 -4.98 -6.51 1.94
N TYR A 98 -5.51 -7.73 2.05
CA TYR A 98 -4.82 -8.93 1.57
C TYR A 98 -4.74 -8.99 0.04
N LEU A 99 -5.80 -8.58 -0.66
CA LEU A 99 -5.82 -8.53 -2.13
C LEU A 99 -4.75 -7.55 -2.65
N PHE A 100 -4.64 -6.37 -2.06
CA PHE A 100 -3.56 -5.43 -2.35
C PHE A 100 -2.19 -5.97 -1.93
N GLY A 101 -2.08 -6.47 -0.70
CA GLY A 101 -0.83 -6.96 -0.13
C GLY A 101 -0.23 -8.10 -0.96
N VAL A 102 -0.98 -9.17 -1.20
CA VAL A 102 -0.50 -10.30 -2.00
C VAL A 102 -0.40 -9.93 -3.47
N GLY A 103 -1.41 -9.25 -4.02
CA GLY A 103 -1.47 -8.89 -5.43
C GLY A 103 -0.30 -7.99 -5.85
N SER A 104 0.07 -7.02 -5.03
CA SER A 104 1.21 -6.15 -5.32
C SER A 104 2.53 -6.91 -5.34
N GLN A 105 2.71 -7.92 -4.49
CA GLN A 105 3.92 -8.73 -4.49
C GLN A 105 3.96 -9.70 -5.68
N ILE A 106 2.80 -10.14 -6.18
CA ILE A 106 2.72 -10.84 -7.46
C ILE A 106 3.15 -9.91 -8.61
N VAL A 107 2.71 -8.64 -8.59
CA VAL A 107 3.19 -7.63 -9.57
C VAL A 107 4.70 -7.46 -9.49
N VAL A 108 5.27 -7.32 -8.28
CA VAL A 108 6.72 -7.24 -8.10
C VAL A 108 7.42 -8.47 -8.65
N ALA A 109 6.91 -9.68 -8.37
CA ALA A 109 7.48 -10.94 -8.88
C ALA A 109 7.51 -11.01 -10.41
N ILE A 110 6.51 -10.42 -11.07
CA ILE A 110 6.42 -10.37 -12.54
C ILE A 110 7.36 -9.31 -13.12
N LEU A 111 7.43 -8.14 -12.50
CA LEU A 111 8.16 -6.99 -13.05
C LEU A 111 9.65 -7.00 -12.71
N GLU A 112 9.98 -7.23 -11.44
CA GLU A 112 11.34 -7.17 -10.91
C GLU A 112 11.46 -8.05 -9.64
N PRO A 113 11.63 -9.37 -9.80
CA PRO A 113 11.54 -10.33 -8.69
C PRO A 113 12.65 -10.15 -7.64
N TRP A 114 13.79 -9.54 -8.00
CA TRP A 114 14.89 -9.31 -7.07
C TRP A 114 14.49 -8.38 -5.92
N LEU A 115 13.50 -7.50 -6.12
CA LEU A 115 12.98 -6.62 -5.07
C LEU A 115 12.24 -7.38 -3.96
N LEU A 116 11.82 -8.63 -4.19
CA LEU A 116 11.26 -9.48 -3.13
C LEU A 116 12.28 -9.80 -2.03
N CYS A 117 13.59 -9.68 -2.31
CA CYS A 117 14.63 -9.79 -1.29
C CYS A 117 14.49 -8.76 -0.17
N LEU A 118 13.77 -7.65 -0.37
CA LEU A 118 13.45 -6.68 0.70
C LEU A 118 12.68 -7.33 1.85
N TRP A 119 11.90 -8.39 1.60
CA TRP A 119 11.20 -9.14 2.65
C TRP A 119 12.15 -9.87 3.60
N THR A 120 13.41 -10.09 3.23
CA THR A 120 14.39 -10.68 4.17
C THR A 120 14.70 -9.77 5.35
N VAL A 121 14.39 -8.47 5.26
CA VAL A 121 14.46 -7.51 6.38
C VAL A 121 13.33 -7.75 7.38
N PHE A 122 12.18 -8.24 6.93
CA PHE A 122 10.98 -8.37 7.76
C PHE A 122 11.15 -9.28 8.98
N PRO A 123 11.78 -10.47 8.91
CA PRO A 123 12.05 -11.28 10.10
C PRO A 123 12.82 -10.57 11.23
N PHE A 124 13.70 -9.61 10.89
CA PHE A 124 14.48 -8.88 11.90
C PHE A 124 13.62 -7.97 12.79
N ILE A 125 12.40 -7.62 12.37
CA ILE A 125 11.47 -6.83 13.21
C ILE A 125 11.07 -7.58 14.48
N PHE A 126 11.08 -8.92 14.44
CA PHE A 126 10.70 -9.74 15.58
C PHE A 126 11.80 -9.82 16.64
N ILE A 127 12.97 -9.24 16.42
CA ILE A 127 14.07 -9.24 17.40
C ILE A 127 13.82 -8.22 18.52
N LYS A 128 13.18 -7.07 18.21
CA LYS A 128 12.91 -5.99 19.17
C LYS A 128 11.41 -5.85 19.43
N HIS A 129 11.01 -5.76 20.70
CA HIS A 129 9.60 -5.63 21.09
C HIS A 129 8.92 -4.42 20.43
N GLU A 130 9.56 -3.25 20.46
CA GLU A 130 9.04 -2.01 19.86
C GLU A 130 8.75 -2.12 18.36
N TRP A 131 9.49 -2.97 17.63
CA TRP A 131 9.30 -3.15 16.19
C TRP A 131 8.18 -4.14 15.86
N ARG A 132 7.83 -5.02 16.81
CA ARG A 132 6.72 -5.96 16.66
C ARG A 132 5.37 -5.24 16.69
N GLU A 133 5.24 -4.20 17.50
CA GLU A 133 4.01 -3.40 17.59
C GLU A 133 3.67 -2.72 16.25
N ASN A 134 4.69 -2.40 15.46
CA ASN A 134 4.56 -1.72 14.17
C ASN A 134 4.78 -2.65 12.98
N ALA A 135 4.75 -3.98 13.21
CA ALA A 135 5.10 -4.96 12.19
C ALA A 135 4.22 -4.84 10.94
N THR A 136 2.92 -4.59 11.11
CA THR A 136 2.00 -4.42 9.98
C THR A 136 2.36 -3.17 9.17
N PHE A 137 2.56 -2.02 9.83
CA PHE A 137 3.01 -0.80 9.15
C PHE A 137 4.32 -0.99 8.38
N ILE A 138 5.30 -1.68 8.96
CA ILE A 138 6.57 -1.99 8.28
C ILE A 138 6.33 -2.91 7.07
N SER A 139 5.46 -3.92 7.21
CA SER A 139 5.09 -4.81 6.09
C SER A 139 4.43 -4.06 4.94
N GLU A 140 3.54 -3.11 5.25
CA GLU A 140 2.86 -2.26 4.27
C GLU A 140 3.86 -1.33 3.58
N ALA A 141 4.83 -0.79 4.31
CA ALA A 141 5.91 0.01 3.74
C ALA A 141 6.78 -0.81 2.77
N ILE A 142 7.23 -2.01 3.15
CA ILE A 142 7.98 -2.91 2.26
C ILE A 142 7.16 -3.23 1.01
N CYS A 143 5.87 -3.52 1.19
CA CYS A 143 4.93 -3.85 0.13
C CYS A 143 4.80 -2.71 -0.90
N VAL A 144 4.57 -1.48 -0.43
CA VAL A 144 4.44 -0.29 -1.29
C VAL A 144 5.76 0.09 -1.94
N LEU A 145 6.88 0.07 -1.20
CA LEU A 145 8.19 0.45 -1.72
C LEU A 145 8.66 -0.49 -2.82
N SER A 146 8.54 -1.81 -2.61
CA SER A 146 8.88 -2.82 -3.63
C SER A 146 7.99 -2.67 -4.87
N LEU A 147 6.68 -2.45 -4.70
CA LEU A 147 5.76 -2.23 -5.82
C LEU A 147 6.16 -0.99 -6.63
N VAL A 148 6.31 0.17 -5.98
CA VAL A 148 6.67 1.42 -6.65
C VAL A 148 8.01 1.31 -7.36
N ALA A 149 9.01 0.71 -6.71
CA ALA A 149 10.33 0.51 -7.31
C ALA A 149 10.27 -0.41 -8.54
N SER A 150 9.54 -1.52 -8.47
CA SER A 150 9.39 -2.46 -9.61
C SER A 150 8.74 -1.80 -10.82
N ILE A 151 7.69 -1.00 -10.60
CA ILE A 151 7.02 -0.25 -11.66
C ILE A 151 7.95 0.82 -12.21
N ALA A 152 8.65 1.57 -11.34
CA ALA A 152 9.57 2.61 -11.76
C ALA A 152 10.68 2.06 -12.67
N ILE A 153 11.35 0.97 -12.25
CA ILE A 153 12.39 0.29 -13.03
C ILE A 153 11.85 -0.12 -14.40
N LYS A 154 10.61 -0.62 -14.46
CA LYS A 154 10.02 -1.08 -15.73
C LYS A 154 9.63 0.06 -16.67
N LEU A 155 9.33 1.24 -16.13
CA LEU A 155 8.88 2.41 -16.90
C LEU A 155 10.02 3.30 -17.39
N TYR A 156 11.23 3.13 -16.87
CA TYR A 156 12.46 3.78 -17.33
C TYR A 156 13.17 2.93 -18.38
#